data_AF-A0AA43RMT4-F1
#
_entry.id   AF-A0AA43RMT4-F1
#
_cell.length_a   1.000
_cell.length_b   1.000
_cell.length_c   1.000
_cell.angle_alpha   90.00
_cell.angle_beta   90.00
_cell.angle_gamma   90.00
#
_symmetry.space_group_name_H-M   'P 1'
#
loop_
_entity.id
_entity.type
_entity.pdbx_description
1 polymer ?
#
loop_
_entity_poly.entity_id
_entity_poly.type
_entity_poly.pdbx_seq_one_letter_code
_entity_poly.pdbx_strand_id
1 'polypeptide(L)'
;MIFELLIGSAKRELTLPEVIDIIIHRNKGIQAFWSSSHEWASTAAADVLNEARLDWQVSLSYTLKRWLEVPDADDPEYDGALILAWANLGALTENTLKFFLSVYLDDYMTDQDAIKLRQKILKPGDASFEALRIFYYKKIWDDNNKKERNNAIQTIQQRRNGIHAFNNRDLAAFKEFHEAIFYYRDILEELITRVPLPE
;
A
#
# COMPACT_ATOMS: atom_id res chain seq x y z
N MET A 1 32.86 -20.77 24.58
CA MET A 1 33.70 -19.69 24.03
C MET A 1 33.81 -19.89 22.53
N ILE A 2 32.91 -19.24 21.79
CA ILE A 2 32.85 -18.87 20.36
C ILE A 2 31.35 -18.62 20.11
N PHE A 3 30.84 -17.52 20.68
CA PHE A 3 29.49 -17.00 20.38
C PHE A 3 29.52 -15.47 20.42
N GLU A 4 30.62 -14.88 19.93
CA GLU A 4 30.85 -13.43 19.87
C GLU A 4 31.57 -13.00 18.59
N LEU A 5 31.32 -13.67 17.46
CA LEU A 5 31.80 -13.21 16.16
C LEU A 5 30.63 -13.18 15.19
N LEU A 6 30.02 -11.99 15.10
CA LEU A 6 29.43 -11.35 13.90
C LEU A 6 28.43 -10.24 14.29
N ILE A 7 28.76 -9.42 15.30
CA ILE A 7 28.20 -8.06 15.39
C ILE A 7 29.01 -7.20 14.43
N GLY A 8 28.55 -7.12 13.19
CA GLY A 8 29.23 -6.40 12.13
C GLY A 8 28.69 -6.63 10.72
N SER A 9 27.41 -6.97 10.57
CA SER A 9 26.75 -6.94 9.26
C SER A 9 26.22 -5.53 9.05
N ALA A 10 26.90 -4.71 8.25
CA ALA A 10 26.23 -3.60 7.60
C ALA A 10 24.97 -4.17 6.93
N LYS A 11 23.77 -3.73 7.33
CA LYS A 11 22.52 -4.17 6.69
C LYS A 11 22.67 -3.87 5.20
N ARG A 12 22.79 -4.90 4.37
CA ARG A 12 22.83 -4.74 2.92
C ARG A 12 21.55 -4.02 2.49
N GLU A 13 21.69 -2.96 1.71
CA GLU A 13 20.54 -2.31 1.09
C GLU A 13 19.87 -3.28 0.11
N LEU A 14 18.55 -3.34 0.15
CA LEU A 14 17.77 -4.20 -0.73
C LEU A 14 17.73 -3.58 -2.12
N THR A 15 17.85 -4.43 -3.15
CA THR A 15 17.66 -4.01 -4.54
C THR A 15 16.17 -3.86 -4.85
N LEU A 16 15.81 -3.09 -5.87
CA LEU A 16 14.42 -2.92 -6.28
C LEU A 16 13.71 -4.26 -6.61
N PRO A 17 14.32 -5.22 -7.35
CA PRO A 17 13.71 -6.53 -7.55
C PRO A 17 13.41 -7.28 -6.24
N GLU A 18 14.32 -7.23 -5.27
CA GLU A 18 14.13 -7.87 -3.96
C GLU A 18 13.00 -7.22 -3.16
N VAL A 19 12.88 -5.88 -3.22
CA VAL A 19 11.76 -5.16 -2.61
C VAL A 19 10.43 -5.55 -3.25
N ILE A 20 10.38 -5.67 -4.57
CA ILE A 20 9.17 -6.14 -5.29
C ILE A 20 8.83 -7.57 -4.88
N ASP A 21 9.81 -8.47 -4.77
CA ASP A 21 9.58 -9.84 -4.34
C ASP A 21 9.05 -9.91 -2.89
N ILE A 22 9.52 -9.04 -1.99
CA ILE A 22 8.97 -8.91 -0.63
C ILE A 22 7.51 -8.45 -0.69
N ILE A 23 7.18 -7.41 -1.46
CA ILE A 23 5.81 -6.91 -1.63
C ILE A 23 4.89 -8.04 -2.13
N ILE A 24 5.33 -8.79 -3.14
CA ILE A 24 4.58 -9.92 -3.70
C ILE A 24 4.36 -10.98 -2.63
N HIS A 25 5.41 -11.39 -1.92
CA HIS A 25 5.34 -12.40 -0.88
C HIS A 25 4.36 -12.01 0.23
N ARG A 26 4.40 -10.77 0.69
CA ARG A 26 3.48 -10.22 1.69
C ARG A 26 2.03 -10.22 1.23
N ASN A 27 1.75 -9.74 0.03
CA ASN A 27 0.38 -9.74 -0.49
C ASN A 27 -0.15 -11.17 -0.70
N LYS A 28 0.69 -12.14 -1.05
CA LYS A 28 0.30 -13.56 -1.10
C LYS A 28 -0.04 -14.12 0.27
N GLY A 29 0.73 -13.78 1.30
CA GLY A 29 0.43 -14.14 2.69
C GLY A 29 -0.90 -13.55 3.16
N ILE A 30 -1.14 -12.25 2.89
CA ILE A 30 -2.42 -11.60 3.17
C ILE A 30 -3.56 -12.34 2.47
N GLN A 31 -3.45 -12.55 1.15
CA GLN A 31 -4.49 -13.23 0.39
C GLN A 31 -4.77 -14.62 0.95
N ALA A 32 -3.74 -15.44 1.17
CA ALA A 32 -3.89 -16.82 1.61
C ALA A 32 -4.60 -16.93 2.97
N PHE A 33 -4.30 -16.03 3.89
CA PHE A 33 -4.89 -16.04 5.22
C PHE A 33 -6.28 -15.40 5.25
N TRP A 34 -6.41 -14.19 4.69
CA TRP A 34 -7.62 -13.37 4.83
C TRP A 34 -8.74 -13.73 3.86
N SER A 35 -8.51 -14.63 2.88
CA SER A 35 -9.59 -15.17 2.03
C SER A 35 -10.49 -16.19 2.74
N SER A 36 -10.16 -16.57 3.98
CA SER A 36 -10.94 -17.51 4.83
C SER A 36 -11.11 -16.95 6.24
N SER A 37 -11.44 -15.67 6.38
CA SER A 37 -11.33 -14.93 7.65
C SER A 37 -12.47 -15.12 8.65
N HIS A 38 -13.54 -15.88 8.33
CA HIS A 38 -14.70 -16.07 9.20
C HIS A 38 -14.37 -16.71 10.56
N GLU A 39 -13.23 -17.40 10.69
CA GLU A 39 -12.76 -17.97 11.95
C GLU A 39 -11.98 -16.98 12.83
N TRP A 40 -11.52 -15.86 12.25
CA TRP A 40 -10.55 -14.94 12.86
C TRP A 40 -11.08 -13.51 13.01
N ALA A 41 -12.11 -13.14 12.27
CA ALA A 41 -12.73 -11.83 12.29
C ALA A 41 -14.23 -11.94 12.57
N SER A 42 -14.85 -10.82 12.97
CA SER A 42 -16.31 -10.77 13.06
C SER A 42 -16.94 -11.05 11.69
N THR A 43 -18.18 -11.53 11.69
CA THR A 43 -18.90 -11.83 10.44
C THR A 43 -18.89 -10.64 9.48
N ALA A 44 -19.10 -9.43 10.00
CA ALA A 44 -19.10 -8.21 9.18
C ALA A 44 -17.74 -7.91 8.55
N ALA A 45 -16.65 -8.07 9.31
CA ALA A 45 -15.29 -7.89 8.80
C ALA A 45 -14.94 -8.97 7.77
N ALA A 46 -15.29 -10.22 8.06
CA ALA A 46 -15.03 -11.35 7.17
C ALA A 46 -15.80 -11.25 5.84
N ASP A 47 -17.03 -10.75 5.86
CA ASP A 47 -17.81 -10.53 4.64
C ASP A 47 -17.16 -9.44 3.76
N VAL A 48 -16.71 -8.33 4.36
CA VAL A 48 -15.99 -7.26 3.63
C VAL A 48 -14.66 -7.78 3.05
N LEU A 49 -13.92 -8.60 3.80
CA LEU A 49 -12.64 -9.15 3.37
C LEU A 49 -12.81 -10.22 2.27
N ASN A 50 -13.89 -11.00 2.29
CA ASN A 50 -14.21 -11.94 1.21
C ASN A 50 -14.65 -11.23 -0.07
N GLU A 51 -15.31 -10.07 0.03
CA GLU A 51 -15.62 -9.23 -1.13
C GLU A 51 -14.38 -8.50 -1.66
N ALA A 52 -13.37 -8.29 -0.83
CA ALA A 52 -12.13 -7.62 -1.22
C ALA A 52 -11.35 -8.47 -2.23
N ARG A 53 -10.93 -7.83 -3.33
CA ARG A 53 -10.13 -8.48 -4.39
C ARG A 53 -8.66 -8.60 -4.00
N LEU A 54 -8.37 -9.33 -2.94
CA LEU A 54 -7.00 -9.62 -2.48
C LEU A 54 -6.22 -10.42 -3.54
N ASP A 55 -6.90 -11.19 -4.38
CA ASP A 55 -6.34 -11.81 -5.57
C ASP A 55 -5.82 -10.79 -6.60
N TRP A 56 -6.57 -9.69 -6.81
CA TRP A 56 -6.11 -8.58 -7.64
C TRP A 56 -4.97 -7.81 -7.01
N GLN A 57 -4.96 -7.63 -5.68
CA GLN A 57 -3.83 -7.04 -4.98
C GLN A 57 -2.53 -7.82 -5.26
N VAL A 58 -2.58 -9.15 -5.21
CA VAL A 58 -1.45 -10.01 -5.59
C VAL A 58 -1.08 -9.83 -7.06
N SER A 59 -2.05 -9.85 -7.98
CA SER A 59 -1.78 -9.67 -9.41
C SER A 59 -1.14 -8.31 -9.74
N LEU A 60 -1.62 -7.23 -9.12
CA LEU A 60 -1.06 -5.88 -9.24
C LEU A 60 0.39 -5.82 -8.71
N SER A 61 0.69 -6.53 -7.62
CA SER A 61 2.05 -6.59 -7.08
C SER A 61 3.04 -7.26 -8.03
N TYR A 62 2.63 -8.33 -8.72
CA TYR A 62 3.44 -8.96 -9.78
C TYR A 62 3.69 -7.99 -10.95
N THR A 63 2.72 -7.13 -11.25
CA THR A 63 2.82 -6.14 -12.33
C THR A 63 3.90 -5.09 -12.06
N LEU A 64 4.34 -4.89 -10.80
CA LEU A 64 5.49 -4.02 -10.49
C LEU A 64 6.78 -4.45 -11.20
N LYS A 65 6.94 -5.75 -11.50
CA LYS A 65 8.11 -6.27 -12.23
C LYS A 65 8.23 -5.70 -13.65
N ARG A 66 7.13 -5.27 -14.25
CA ARG A 66 7.14 -4.61 -15.57
C ARG A 66 7.88 -3.28 -15.55
N TRP A 67 7.96 -2.63 -14.40
CA TRP A 67 8.58 -1.33 -14.24
C TRP A 67 10.05 -1.41 -13.81
N LEU A 68 10.64 -2.61 -13.82
CA LEU A 68 12.09 -2.80 -13.66
C LEU A 68 12.84 -2.32 -14.91
N GLU A 69 12.23 -2.51 -16.07
CA GLU A 69 12.70 -1.97 -17.34
C GLU A 69 12.09 -0.57 -17.52
N VAL A 70 12.96 0.42 -17.71
CA VAL A 70 12.58 1.82 -17.82
C VAL A 70 12.76 2.24 -19.28
N PRO A 71 11.71 2.76 -19.95
CA PRO A 71 11.84 3.35 -21.27
C PRO A 71 12.81 4.53 -21.26
N ASP A 72 13.48 4.79 -22.39
CA ASP A 72 14.31 5.99 -22.53
C ASP A 72 13.44 7.25 -22.41
N ALA A 73 14.02 8.34 -21.89
CA ALA A 73 13.26 9.56 -21.59
C ALA A 73 12.67 10.25 -22.83
N ASP A 74 13.19 9.95 -24.02
CA ASP A 74 12.69 10.42 -25.31
C ASP A 74 11.75 9.43 -26.01
N ASP A 75 11.47 8.27 -25.39
CA ASP A 75 10.49 7.31 -25.89
C ASP A 75 9.08 7.92 -25.85
N PRO A 76 8.31 7.90 -26.95
CA PRO A 76 6.92 8.39 -26.98
C PRO A 76 5.99 7.73 -25.95
N GLU A 77 6.32 6.54 -25.47
CA GLU A 77 5.56 5.82 -24.44
C GLU A 77 5.96 6.19 -23.01
N TYR A 78 7.04 6.96 -22.79
CA TYR A 78 7.62 7.22 -21.46
C TYR A 78 6.59 7.71 -20.44
N ASP A 79 5.87 8.78 -20.76
CA ASP A 79 4.86 9.37 -19.87
C ASP A 79 3.68 8.41 -19.64
N GLY A 80 3.27 7.69 -20.70
CA GLY A 80 2.20 6.69 -20.61
C GLY A 80 2.57 5.53 -19.69
N ALA A 81 3.78 5.00 -19.84
CA ALA A 81 4.32 3.95 -18.99
C ALA A 81 4.43 4.42 -17.53
N LEU A 82 4.92 5.64 -17.30
CA LEU A 82 5.05 6.20 -15.96
C LEU A 82 3.68 6.45 -15.28
N ILE A 83 2.70 6.94 -16.04
CA ILE A 83 1.30 7.07 -15.55
C ILE A 83 0.75 5.71 -15.11
N LEU A 84 0.92 4.66 -15.92
CA LEU A 84 0.45 3.32 -15.59
C LEU A 84 1.20 2.72 -14.40
N ALA A 85 2.50 3.01 -14.28
CA ALA A 85 3.31 2.62 -13.14
C ALA A 85 2.78 3.24 -11.83
N TRP A 86 2.55 4.55 -11.82
CA TRP A 86 1.94 5.24 -10.68
C TRP A 86 0.52 4.78 -10.40
N ALA A 87 -0.28 4.48 -11.42
CA ALA A 87 -1.63 3.95 -11.24
C ALA A 87 -1.60 2.57 -10.56
N ASN A 88 -0.67 1.69 -10.94
CA ASN A 88 -0.47 0.40 -10.29
C ASN A 88 -0.08 0.59 -8.81
N LEU A 89 0.96 1.38 -8.52
CA LEU A 89 1.42 1.59 -7.14
C LEU A 89 0.37 2.29 -6.26
N GLY A 90 -0.39 3.22 -6.83
CA GLY A 90 -1.48 3.89 -6.14
C GLY A 90 -2.65 2.96 -5.81
N ALA A 91 -2.99 2.03 -6.71
CA ALA A 91 -3.99 1.00 -6.43
C ALA A 91 -3.53 0.07 -5.31
N LEU A 92 -2.28 -0.39 -5.35
CA LEU A 92 -1.68 -1.22 -4.30
C LEU A 92 -1.72 -0.52 -2.94
N THR A 93 -1.34 0.77 -2.90
CA THR A 93 -1.32 1.56 -1.67
C THR A 93 -2.73 1.77 -1.12
N GLU A 94 -3.68 2.23 -1.94
CA GLU A 94 -5.06 2.45 -1.51
C GLU A 94 -5.69 1.16 -0.97
N ASN A 95 -5.52 0.04 -1.68
CA ASN A 95 -6.06 -1.25 -1.26
C ASN A 95 -5.43 -1.76 0.04
N THR A 96 -4.12 -1.55 0.26
CA THR A 96 -3.47 -1.89 1.54
C THR A 96 -4.09 -1.09 2.70
N LEU A 97 -4.38 0.20 2.51
CA LEU A 97 -5.05 1.02 3.52
C LEU A 97 -6.50 0.56 3.77
N LYS A 98 -7.23 0.17 2.72
CA LYS A 98 -8.60 -0.36 2.86
C LYS A 98 -8.62 -1.71 3.57
N PHE A 99 -7.69 -2.59 3.21
CA PHE A 99 -7.53 -3.91 3.83
C PHE A 99 -7.31 -3.79 5.34
N PHE A 100 -6.36 -2.98 5.78
CA PHE A 100 -6.06 -2.83 7.20
C PHE A 100 -7.28 -2.33 8.00
N LEU A 101 -8.01 -1.33 7.49
CA LEU A 101 -9.25 -0.88 8.17
C LEU A 101 -10.36 -1.93 8.13
N SER A 102 -10.37 -2.82 7.14
CA SER A 102 -11.36 -3.90 7.05
C SER A 102 -11.08 -5.01 8.06
N VAL A 103 -9.81 -5.22 8.44
CA VAL A 103 -9.48 -6.14 9.54
C VAL A 103 -10.00 -5.59 10.87
N TYR A 104 -9.83 -4.30 11.12
CA TYR A 104 -10.34 -3.60 12.31
C TYR A 104 -11.72 -2.98 12.07
N LEU A 105 -12.59 -3.63 11.31
CA LEU A 105 -13.84 -3.02 10.86
C LEU A 105 -14.72 -2.56 12.03
N ASP A 106 -14.88 -3.40 13.06
CA ASP A 106 -15.77 -3.09 14.18
C ASP A 106 -15.28 -1.87 14.99
N ASP A 107 -13.98 -1.80 15.24
CA ASP A 107 -13.34 -0.65 15.89
C ASP A 107 -13.49 0.60 15.02
N TYR A 108 -13.20 0.48 13.73
CA TYR A 108 -13.31 1.57 12.77
C TYR A 108 -14.75 2.11 12.66
N MET A 109 -15.77 1.23 12.62
CA MET A 109 -17.17 1.61 12.48
C MET A 109 -17.74 2.30 13.72
N THR A 110 -17.07 2.22 14.86
CA THR A 110 -17.46 2.89 16.11
C THR A 110 -16.56 4.08 16.47
N ASP A 111 -15.47 4.31 15.73
CA ASP A 111 -14.56 5.44 15.96
C ASP A 111 -15.26 6.78 15.64
N GLN A 112 -15.09 7.76 16.54
CA GLN A 112 -15.66 9.10 16.38
C GLN A 112 -15.11 9.83 15.13
N ASP A 113 -13.86 9.51 14.78
CA ASP A 113 -13.11 10.05 13.65
C ASP A 113 -13.21 9.19 12.39
N ALA A 114 -14.05 8.14 12.38
CA ALA A 114 -14.32 7.33 11.21
C ALA A 114 -14.70 8.18 9.99
N ILE A 115 -14.33 7.71 8.80
CA ILE A 115 -14.53 8.48 7.56
C ILE A 115 -16.03 8.59 7.29
N LYS A 116 -16.53 9.82 7.13
CA LYS A 116 -17.96 10.11 6.95
C LYS A 116 -18.24 10.83 5.64
N LEU A 117 -19.34 10.44 4.98
CA LEU A 117 -19.94 11.18 3.89
C LEU A 117 -21.40 11.49 4.24
N ARG A 118 -21.76 12.78 4.27
CA ARG A 118 -23.12 13.23 4.66
C ARG A 118 -23.60 12.55 5.94
N GLN A 119 -22.74 12.54 6.98
CA GLN A 119 -22.97 11.94 8.31
C GLN A 119 -22.99 10.40 8.38
N LYS A 120 -23.01 9.70 7.24
CA LYS A 120 -22.89 8.23 7.21
C LYS A 120 -21.41 7.82 7.27
N ILE A 121 -21.05 6.91 8.18
CA ILE A 121 -19.72 6.28 8.18
C ILE A 121 -19.59 5.42 6.92
N LEU A 122 -18.51 5.65 6.16
CA LEU A 122 -18.18 4.89 4.96
C LEU A 122 -17.49 3.58 5.35
N LYS A 123 -17.84 2.47 4.70
CA LYS A 123 -17.01 1.26 4.78
C LYS A 123 -15.64 1.53 4.14
N PRO A 124 -14.58 0.81 4.51
CA PRO A 124 -13.25 1.01 3.94
C PRO A 124 -13.24 0.97 2.39
N GLY A 125 -13.99 0.04 1.79
CA GLY A 125 -14.14 -0.08 0.33
C GLY A 125 -14.61 1.21 -0.37
N ASP A 126 -15.54 1.94 0.26
CA ASP A 126 -16.18 3.14 -0.26
C ASP A 126 -15.37 4.42 -0.03
N ALA A 127 -14.38 4.36 0.87
CA ALA A 127 -13.56 5.52 1.19
C ALA A 127 -12.65 5.90 0.01
N SER A 128 -12.54 7.20 -0.27
CA SER A 128 -11.59 7.70 -1.26
C SER A 128 -10.16 7.61 -0.72
N PHE A 129 -9.19 7.54 -1.63
CA PHE A 129 -7.77 7.53 -1.26
C PHE A 129 -7.38 8.74 -0.38
N GLU A 130 -7.96 9.91 -0.64
CA GLU A 130 -7.71 11.11 0.17
C GLU A 130 -8.26 10.99 1.58
N ALA A 131 -9.49 10.49 1.72
CA ALA A 131 -10.10 10.31 3.02
C ALA A 131 -9.32 9.27 3.86
N LEU A 132 -8.85 8.20 3.22
CA LEU A 132 -7.98 7.21 3.86
C LEU A 132 -6.68 7.86 4.35
N ARG A 133 -5.97 8.60 3.48
CA ARG A 133 -4.72 9.30 3.85
C ARG A 133 -4.91 10.19 5.09
N ILE A 134 -5.97 10.99 5.10
CA ILE A 134 -6.29 11.89 6.22
C ILE A 134 -6.58 11.10 7.50
N PHE A 135 -7.38 10.04 7.41
CA PHE A 135 -7.71 9.18 8.56
C PHE A 135 -6.45 8.53 9.14
N TYR A 136 -5.61 7.95 8.30
CA TYR A 136 -4.37 7.29 8.72
C TYR A 136 -3.39 8.26 9.37
N TYR A 137 -3.23 9.47 8.79
CA TYR A 137 -2.46 10.52 9.43
C TYR A 137 -3.01 10.83 10.82
N LYS A 138 -4.33 10.95 10.98
CA LYS A 138 -4.90 11.30 12.28
C LYS A 138 -4.77 10.17 13.32
N LYS A 139 -4.96 8.90 12.91
CA LYS A 139 -5.29 7.81 13.84
C LYS A 139 -4.32 6.63 13.85
N ILE A 140 -3.60 6.38 12.77
CA ILE A 140 -2.87 5.12 12.58
C ILE A 140 -1.35 5.32 12.65
N TRP A 141 -0.82 6.36 12.02
CA TRP A 141 0.63 6.58 12.00
C TRP A 141 1.16 7.10 13.33
N ASP A 142 2.31 6.57 13.74
CA ASP A 142 3.00 6.98 14.95
C ASP A 142 3.65 8.35 14.75
N ASP A 143 3.68 9.20 15.78
CA ASP A 143 4.16 10.59 15.65
C ASP A 143 5.59 10.70 15.11
N ASN A 144 6.42 9.67 15.32
CA ASN A 144 7.80 9.62 14.83
C ASN A 144 7.91 9.48 13.29
N ASN A 145 6.97 8.79 12.64
CA ASN A 145 7.02 8.51 11.19
C ASN A 145 5.83 9.10 10.41
N LYS A 146 4.82 9.62 11.11
CA LYS A 146 3.54 10.08 10.57
C LYS A 146 3.63 11.10 9.44
N LYS A 147 4.55 12.06 9.53
CA LYS A 147 4.77 13.04 8.45
C LYS A 147 5.37 12.39 7.21
N GLU A 148 6.37 11.54 7.41
CA GLU A 148 7.04 10.81 6.32
C GLU A 148 6.05 9.89 5.60
N ARG A 149 5.30 9.07 6.34
CA ARG A 149 4.27 8.17 5.80
C ARG A 149 3.20 8.93 5.03
N ASN A 150 2.72 10.03 5.60
CA ASN A 150 1.73 10.85 4.92
C ASN A 150 2.26 11.47 3.63
N ASN A 151 3.50 11.96 3.63
CA ASN A 151 4.11 12.55 2.44
C ASN A 151 4.30 11.49 1.35
N ALA A 152 4.78 10.30 1.69
CA ALA A 152 4.92 9.19 0.74
C ALA A 152 3.57 8.80 0.11
N ILE A 153 2.52 8.64 0.92
CA ILE A 153 1.16 8.33 0.44
C ILE A 153 0.61 9.46 -0.43
N GLN A 154 0.84 10.72 -0.02
CA GLN A 154 0.43 11.89 -0.79
C GLN A 154 1.11 11.94 -2.15
N THR A 155 2.42 11.68 -2.23
CA THR A 155 3.16 11.60 -3.49
C THR A 155 2.54 10.53 -4.40
N ILE A 156 2.39 9.29 -3.91
CA ILE A 156 1.80 8.20 -4.69
C ILE A 156 0.40 8.57 -5.21
N GLN A 157 -0.44 9.14 -4.34
CA GLN A 157 -1.79 9.56 -4.68
C GLN A 157 -1.80 10.66 -5.76
N GLN A 158 -0.98 11.70 -5.60
CA GLN A 158 -0.92 12.82 -6.54
C GLN A 158 -0.44 12.38 -7.92
N ARG A 159 0.56 11.49 -7.99
CA ARG A 159 1.12 10.97 -9.23
C ARG A 159 0.18 9.98 -9.93
N ARG A 160 -0.49 9.09 -9.19
CA ARG A 160 -1.56 8.20 -9.73
C ARG A 160 -2.61 9.01 -10.49
N ASN A 161 -2.99 10.17 -9.97
CA ASN A 161 -4.02 11.00 -10.58
C ASN A 161 -3.60 11.58 -11.96
N GLY A 162 -2.34 11.39 -12.39
CA GLY A 162 -1.87 11.62 -13.77
C GLY A 162 -2.64 10.84 -14.82
N ILE A 163 -3.28 9.72 -14.47
CA ILE A 163 -4.18 8.98 -15.35
C ILE A 163 -5.35 9.84 -15.87
N HIS A 164 -5.70 10.90 -15.14
CA HIS A 164 -6.66 11.91 -15.58
C HIS A 164 -5.94 13.01 -16.40
N ALA A 165 -5.52 12.64 -17.62
CA ALA A 165 -4.65 13.41 -18.52
C ALA A 165 -5.20 14.78 -18.98
N PHE A 166 -6.41 15.16 -18.56
CA PHE A 166 -6.98 16.47 -18.86
C PHE A 166 -6.19 17.63 -18.22
N ASN A 167 -5.58 17.39 -17.06
CA ASN A 167 -4.79 18.41 -16.37
C ASN A 167 -3.31 18.04 -16.45
N ASN A 168 -2.44 19.02 -16.73
CA ASN A 168 -1.01 18.82 -16.63
C ASN A 168 -0.65 18.50 -15.17
N ARG A 169 -0.02 17.35 -14.95
CA ARG A 169 0.46 16.93 -13.64
C ARG A 169 1.91 16.54 -13.80
N ASP A 170 2.72 16.95 -12.84
CA ASP A 170 4.08 16.45 -12.73
C ASP A 170 4.02 14.95 -12.43
N LEU A 171 4.70 14.14 -13.24
CA LEU A 171 4.78 12.68 -13.11
C LEU A 171 6.05 12.23 -12.39
N ALA A 172 6.99 13.15 -12.12
CA ALA A 172 8.40 12.87 -11.81
C ALA A 172 9.07 11.99 -12.88
N ALA A 173 10.19 11.34 -12.57
CA ALA A 173 10.80 10.33 -13.42
C ALA A 173 10.64 8.92 -12.81
N PHE A 174 11.03 7.89 -13.57
CA PHE A 174 11.02 6.51 -13.09
C PHE A 174 11.87 6.27 -11.84
N LYS A 175 12.92 7.09 -11.62
CA LYS A 175 13.74 7.01 -10.42
C LYS A 175 12.92 7.29 -9.16
N GLU A 176 12.14 8.37 -9.15
CA GLU A 176 11.26 8.73 -8.03
C GLU A 176 10.12 7.70 -7.87
N PHE A 177 9.65 7.12 -8.98
CA PHE A 177 8.71 6.01 -8.93
C PHE A 177 9.32 4.78 -8.23
N HIS A 178 10.56 4.42 -8.56
CA HIS A 178 11.27 3.32 -7.89
C HIS A 178 11.45 3.59 -6.41
N GLU A 179 11.85 4.80 -6.01
CA GLU A 179 11.93 5.21 -4.61
C GLU A 179 10.56 5.06 -3.90
N ALA A 180 9.46 5.41 -4.56
CA ALA A 180 8.11 5.21 -4.03
C ALA A 180 7.72 3.74 -3.82
N ILE A 181 8.28 2.79 -4.57
CA ILE A 181 8.10 1.35 -4.31
C ILE A 181 8.73 0.96 -2.97
N PHE A 182 9.89 1.50 -2.61
CA PHE A 182 10.50 1.26 -1.29
C PHE A 182 9.61 1.82 -0.17
N TYR A 183 9.11 3.04 -0.32
CA TYR A 183 8.18 3.61 0.65
C TYR A 183 6.88 2.81 0.78
N TYR A 184 6.33 2.32 -0.33
CA TYR A 184 5.16 1.44 -0.28
C TYR A 184 5.45 0.13 0.46
N ARG A 185 6.62 -0.50 0.23
CA ARG A 185 7.02 -1.69 1.00
C ARG A 185 7.04 -1.38 2.50
N ASP A 186 7.64 -0.27 2.90
CA ASP A 186 7.74 0.10 4.32
C ASP A 186 6.35 0.32 4.95
N ILE A 187 5.43 0.97 4.23
CA ILE A 187 4.02 1.11 4.63
C ILE A 187 3.35 -0.26 4.78
N LEU A 188 3.57 -1.16 3.80
CA LEU A 188 2.99 -2.50 3.78
C LEU A 188 3.47 -3.32 4.99
N GLU A 189 4.77 -3.36 5.26
CA GLU A 189 5.33 -4.08 6.42
C GLU A 189 4.83 -3.50 7.75
N GLU A 190 4.83 -2.18 7.89
CA GLU A 190 4.37 -1.51 9.11
C GLU A 190 2.90 -1.83 9.41
N LEU A 191 2.04 -1.84 8.40
CA LEU A 191 0.64 -2.22 8.60
C LEU A 191 0.50 -3.72 8.85
N ILE A 192 1.13 -4.57 8.05
CA ILE A 192 1.04 -6.04 8.19
C ILE A 192 1.44 -6.51 9.58
N THR A 193 2.51 -5.96 10.15
CA THR A 193 2.99 -6.33 11.50
C THR A 193 1.99 -6.03 12.61
N ARG A 194 1.00 -5.17 12.36
CA ARG A 194 -0.06 -4.85 13.31
C ARG A 194 -1.25 -5.78 13.14
N VAL A 195 -1.46 -6.35 11.96
CA VAL A 195 -2.57 -7.24 11.63
C VAL A 195 -2.30 -8.66 12.17
N PRO A 196 -3.29 -9.38 12.73
CA PRO A 196 -3.08 -10.78 13.08
C PRO A 196 -2.79 -11.61 11.83
N LEU A 197 -1.62 -12.25 11.79
CA LEU A 197 -1.25 -13.25 10.80
C LEU A 197 -0.75 -14.49 11.55
N PRO A 198 -1.00 -15.70 11.03
CA PRO A 198 -0.44 -16.91 11.61
C PRO A 198 1.08 -16.88 11.42
N GLU A 199 1.82 -17.28 12.46
CA GLU A 199 3.28 -17.47 12.40
C GLU A 199 3.69 -18.52 11.36
#